data_AF-W0FBA2-F1
#
_entry.id   AF-W0FBA2-F1
#
_cell.length_a   1.000
_cell.length_b   1.000
_cell.length_c   1.000
_cell.angle_alpha   90.00
_cell.angle_beta   90.00
_cell.angle_gamma   90.00
#
_symmetry.space_group_name_H-M   'P 1'
#
loop_
_entity.id
_entity.type
_entity.pdbx_description
1 polymer ?
#
loop_
_entity_poly.entity_id
_entity_poly.type
_entity_poly.pdbx_seq_one_letter_code
_entity_poly.pdbx_strand_id
1 'polypeptide(L)'
;MADKPKRITDLGSPDYKKFLPPTIAKNYGKWKYHEVIDHGTMKHVSETGDELYTVRVATPRLVSTDYIREMCDISEKFSGGHLRWTTRHNIEFFPAKDQVDALKADLKKRGHLVGGIGYGISNVVHTQGWIHCHTPATDASGVVKAVMDELHEYFTTKRLPARVRIALACCLNMCGAVHCSDIAILGIHRLPPKVNEATLANQCEIPTTIASCPTGAISPNPATKSVKIKAERCMYCGNCYT
;
A
#
# COMPACT_ATOMS: atom_id res chain seq x y z
N MET A 1 28.06 4.53 37.18
CA MET A 1 26.92 4.27 36.26
C MET A 1 27.39 4.67 34.88
N ALA A 2 27.39 3.76 33.91
CA ALA A 2 27.81 4.09 32.56
C ALA A 2 26.94 5.21 31.99
N ASP A 3 27.56 6.19 31.35
CA ASP A 3 26.90 7.36 30.77
C ASP A 3 25.87 6.87 29.74
N LYS A 4 24.57 7.06 30.03
CA LYS A 4 23.52 6.60 29.12
C LYS A 4 23.54 7.49 27.87
N PRO A 5 23.46 6.92 26.66
CA PRO A 5 23.43 7.72 25.45
C PRO A 5 22.27 8.73 25.50
N LYS A 6 22.56 9.99 25.15
CA LYS A 6 21.58 11.07 25.14
C LYS A 6 20.48 10.75 24.12
N ARG A 7 19.22 10.88 24.52
CA ARG A 7 18.07 10.69 23.62
C ARG A 7 18.13 11.72 22.49
N ILE A 8 17.95 11.26 21.26
CA ILE A 8 17.87 12.10 20.06
C ILE A 8 16.43 12.07 19.55
N THR A 9 15.84 13.23 19.25
CA THR A 9 14.45 13.40 18.78
C THR A 9 14.41 14.40 17.62
N ASP A 10 13.26 14.51 16.94
CA ASP A 10 12.98 15.55 15.93
C ASP A 10 13.90 15.55 14.69
N LEU A 11 14.51 14.41 14.36
CA LEU A 11 15.41 14.25 13.21
C LEU A 11 14.68 14.18 11.85
N GLY A 12 13.41 13.78 11.83
CA GLY A 12 12.67 13.50 10.61
C GLY A 12 13.17 12.27 9.84
N SER A 13 12.78 12.17 8.56
CA SER A 13 13.29 11.13 7.65
C SER A 13 14.67 11.50 7.12
N PRO A 14 15.55 10.52 6.86
CA PRO A 14 16.78 10.75 6.11
C PRO A 14 16.52 11.46 4.77
N ASP A 15 17.41 12.37 4.37
CA ASP A 15 17.34 13.01 3.04
C ASP A 15 17.45 11.96 1.93
N TYR A 16 16.44 11.89 1.07
CA TYR A 16 16.35 10.91 -0.01
C TYR A 16 17.53 11.00 -0.99
N LYS A 17 18.17 12.17 -1.12
CA LYS A 17 19.32 12.38 -2.01
C LYS A 17 20.50 11.47 -1.69
N LYS A 18 20.60 10.99 -0.44
CA LYS A 18 21.63 10.05 0.01
C LYS A 18 21.48 8.64 -0.59
N PHE A 19 20.30 8.32 -1.14
CA PHE A 19 19.97 6.97 -1.60
C PHE A 19 19.68 6.90 -3.11
N LEU A 20 19.84 8.01 -3.83
CA LEU A 20 19.62 8.04 -5.27
C LEU A 20 20.70 7.24 -6.00
N PRO A 21 20.34 6.39 -6.99
CA PRO A 21 21.31 5.86 -7.93
C PRO A 21 22.12 7.00 -8.58
N PRO A 22 23.43 6.82 -8.83
CA PRO A 22 24.27 7.89 -9.41
C PRO A 22 23.71 8.50 -10.69
N THR A 23 23.16 7.67 -11.59
CA THR A 23 22.50 8.14 -12.82
C THR A 23 21.29 9.03 -12.54
N ILE A 24 20.51 8.73 -11.50
CA ILE A 24 19.37 9.56 -11.08
C ILE A 24 19.85 10.87 -10.46
N ALA A 25 20.87 10.82 -9.60
CA ALA A 25 21.42 12.01 -8.96
C ALA A 25 22.01 12.99 -10.00
N LYS A 26 22.79 12.48 -10.97
CA LYS A 26 23.38 13.27 -12.07
C LYS A 26 22.32 13.95 -12.94
N ASN A 27 21.22 13.27 -13.21
CA ASN A 27 20.16 13.71 -14.12
C ASN A 27 18.90 14.20 -13.39
N TYR A 28 19.01 14.56 -12.12
CA TYR A 28 17.85 14.97 -11.33
C TYR A 28 17.21 16.22 -11.92
N GLY A 29 15.93 16.11 -12.32
CA GLY A 29 15.19 17.19 -12.98
C GLY A 29 15.56 17.43 -14.45
N LYS A 30 16.35 16.55 -15.08
CA LYS A 30 16.85 16.69 -16.47
C LYS A 30 16.51 15.48 -17.34
N TRP A 31 15.29 14.99 -17.21
CA TRP A 31 14.80 13.83 -17.98
C TRP A 31 14.05 14.29 -19.23
N LYS A 32 14.40 13.73 -20.38
CA LYS A 32 13.81 14.12 -21.67
C LYS A 32 12.53 13.33 -21.97
N TYR A 33 12.60 12.00 -21.86
CA TYR A 33 11.45 11.12 -22.09
C TYR A 33 11.63 9.77 -21.40
N HIS A 34 10.55 8.98 -21.42
CA HIS A 34 10.57 7.58 -21.04
C HIS A 34 9.90 6.72 -22.12
N GLU A 35 10.26 5.45 -22.15
CA GLU A 35 9.73 4.45 -23.06
C GLU A 35 9.38 3.20 -22.25
N VAL A 36 8.17 2.67 -22.45
CA VAL A 36 7.77 1.38 -21.88
C VAL A 36 8.23 0.31 -22.88
N ILE A 37 9.20 -0.50 -22.48
CA ILE A 37 9.78 -1.56 -23.31
C ILE A 37 8.87 -2.78 -23.29
N ASP A 38 8.46 -3.21 -22.09
CA ASP A 38 7.53 -4.30 -21.89
C ASP A 38 6.73 -4.11 -20.57
N HIS A 39 6.01 -5.13 -20.14
CA HIS A 39 5.16 -5.06 -18.95
C HIS A 39 5.88 -4.85 -17.63
N GLY A 40 7.17 -5.17 -17.55
CA GLY A 40 7.96 -5.01 -16.34
C GLY A 40 9.20 -4.15 -16.53
N THR A 41 9.42 -3.58 -17.72
CA THR A 41 10.60 -2.77 -18.02
C THR A 41 10.26 -1.46 -18.70
N MET A 42 10.91 -0.40 -18.23
CA MET A 42 10.90 0.91 -18.86
C MET A 42 12.31 1.50 -18.89
N LYS A 43 12.53 2.40 -19.83
CA LYS A 43 13.77 3.17 -19.99
C LYS A 43 13.45 4.65 -19.86
N HIS A 44 14.30 5.39 -19.16
CA HIS A 44 14.31 6.85 -19.16
C HIS A 44 15.57 7.35 -19.85
N VAL A 45 15.45 8.43 -20.62
CA VAL A 45 16.57 9.06 -21.31
C VAL A 45 16.67 10.50 -20.85
N SER A 46 17.84 10.91 -20.38
CA SER A 46 18.09 12.27 -19.91
C SER A 46 18.34 13.24 -21.08
N GLU A 47 18.37 14.54 -20.76
CA GLU A 47 18.78 15.58 -21.71
C GLU A 47 20.24 15.44 -22.17
N THR A 48 21.09 14.82 -21.35
CA THR A 48 22.51 14.54 -21.66
C THR A 48 22.71 13.23 -22.43
N GLY A 49 21.66 12.45 -22.65
CA GLY A 49 21.70 11.15 -23.32
C GLY A 49 22.00 9.96 -22.41
N ASP A 50 22.10 10.15 -21.09
CA ASP A 50 22.21 9.04 -20.14
C ASP A 50 20.90 8.22 -20.14
N GLU A 51 21.03 6.90 -20.14
CA GLU A 51 19.90 5.97 -20.04
C GLU A 51 19.78 5.38 -18.63
N LEU A 52 18.55 5.24 -18.14
CA LEU A 52 18.23 4.50 -16.91
C LEU A 52 17.17 3.44 -17.23
N TYR A 53 17.51 2.17 -17.01
CA TYR A 53 16.56 1.07 -17.10
C TYR A 53 15.93 0.83 -15.74
N THR A 54 14.66 0.45 -15.75
CA THR A 54 13.90 0.11 -14.55
C THR A 54 13.20 -1.21 -14.75
N VAL A 55 13.41 -2.16 -13.84
CA VAL A 55 12.68 -3.44 -13.80
C VAL A 55 11.78 -3.45 -12.58
N ARG A 56 10.48 -3.64 -12.79
CA ARG A 56 9.45 -3.62 -11.73
C ARG A 56 8.97 -5.02 -11.37
N VAL A 57 8.83 -5.29 -10.08
CA VAL A 57 8.31 -6.55 -9.55
C VAL A 57 7.15 -6.36 -8.58
N ALA A 58 6.21 -7.30 -8.58
CA ALA A 58 5.13 -7.36 -7.60
C ALA A 58 5.69 -7.61 -6.20
N THR A 59 4.95 -7.16 -5.18
CA THR A 59 5.19 -7.57 -3.79
C THR A 59 3.86 -7.83 -3.10
N PRO A 60 3.82 -8.66 -2.05
CA PRO A 60 2.63 -8.81 -1.21
C PRO A 60 2.37 -7.60 -0.29
N ARG A 61 3.17 -6.53 -0.37
CA ARG A 61 3.23 -5.37 0.56
C ARG A 61 3.66 -5.76 1.98
N LEU A 62 2.95 -6.69 2.63
CA LEU A 62 3.37 -7.27 3.91
C LEU A 62 4.50 -8.27 3.65
N VAL A 63 5.69 -7.98 4.15
CA VAL A 63 6.91 -8.75 3.88
C VAL A 63 7.69 -8.99 5.17
N SER A 64 8.47 -10.07 5.21
CA SER A 64 9.42 -10.33 6.29
C SER A 64 10.70 -9.51 6.10
N THR A 65 11.52 -9.44 7.16
CA THR A 65 12.86 -8.86 7.06
C THR A 65 13.78 -9.66 6.12
N ASP A 66 13.56 -10.96 5.99
CA ASP A 66 14.36 -11.81 5.11
C ASP A 66 14.05 -11.55 3.64
N TYR A 67 12.77 -11.29 3.31
CA TYR A 67 12.40 -10.80 1.98
C TYR A 67 13.10 -9.46 1.68
N ILE A 68 13.14 -8.53 2.64
CA ILE A 68 13.81 -7.23 2.45
C ILE A 68 15.32 -7.43 2.19
N ARG A 69 15.98 -8.31 2.96
CA ARG A 69 17.39 -8.65 2.75
C ARG A 69 17.63 -9.26 1.37
N GLU A 70 16.75 -10.17 0.93
CA GLU A 70 16.84 -10.73 -0.43
C GLU A 70 16.75 -9.64 -1.51
N MET A 71 15.86 -8.65 -1.34
CA MET A 71 15.76 -7.54 -2.28
C MET A 71 17.03 -6.68 -2.27
N CYS A 72 17.69 -6.50 -1.12
CA CYS A 72 18.99 -5.85 -1.01
C CYS A 72 20.09 -6.64 -1.73
N ASP A 73 20.15 -7.96 -1.58
CA ASP A 73 21.13 -8.80 -2.28
C ASP A 73 20.98 -8.69 -3.80
N ILE A 74 19.73 -8.64 -4.28
CA ILE A 74 19.40 -8.44 -5.70
C ILE A 74 19.83 -7.04 -6.16
N SER A 75 19.57 -5.99 -5.37
CA SER A 75 19.98 -4.63 -5.73
C SER A 75 21.49 -4.43 -5.70
N GLU A 76 22.22 -5.06 -4.79
CA GLU A 76 23.69 -5.05 -4.78
C GLU A 76 24.24 -5.69 -6.05
N LYS A 77 23.70 -6.86 -6.43
CA LYS A 77 24.13 -7.59 -7.62
C LYS A 77 23.83 -6.86 -8.93
N PHE A 78 22.65 -6.25 -9.04
CA PHE A 78 22.15 -5.74 -10.33
C PHE A 78 21.93 -4.24 -10.39
N SER A 79 21.97 -3.51 -9.29
CA SER A 79 21.56 -2.09 -9.23
C SER A 79 22.46 -1.23 -8.34
N GLY A 80 23.69 -1.67 -8.08
CA GLY A 80 24.67 -0.93 -7.27
C GLY A 80 24.21 -0.67 -5.84
N GLY A 81 23.38 -1.54 -5.28
CA GLY A 81 22.80 -1.39 -3.94
C GLY A 81 21.56 -0.49 -3.90
N HIS A 82 21.08 0.03 -5.03
CA HIS A 82 19.92 0.91 -5.07
C HIS A 82 18.65 0.20 -5.56
N LEU A 83 17.53 0.47 -4.89
CA LEU A 83 16.19 0.08 -5.32
C LEU A 83 15.19 1.12 -4.81
N ARG A 84 13.92 1.04 -5.25
CA ARG A 84 12.84 1.81 -4.63
C ARG A 84 11.53 1.03 -4.58
N TRP A 85 10.63 1.44 -3.69
CA TRP A 85 9.22 1.06 -3.76
C TRP A 85 8.43 2.11 -4.54
N THR A 86 7.44 1.65 -5.28
CA THR A 86 6.45 2.49 -5.95
C THR A 86 5.32 2.87 -4.99
N THR A 87 4.51 3.85 -5.36
CA THR A 87 3.29 4.24 -4.61
C THR A 87 2.23 3.14 -4.53
N ARG A 88 2.40 2.03 -5.26
CA ARG A 88 1.55 0.84 -5.19
C ARG A 88 2.30 -0.38 -4.65
N HIS A 89 3.39 -0.15 -3.92
CA HIS A 89 4.15 -1.18 -3.21
C HIS A 89 4.86 -2.21 -4.09
N ASN A 90 4.91 -2.03 -5.42
CA ASN A 90 5.88 -2.75 -6.25
C ASN A 90 7.31 -2.31 -5.92
N ILE A 91 8.30 -3.16 -6.16
CA ILE A 91 9.72 -2.78 -6.10
C ILE A 91 10.22 -2.50 -7.51
N GLU A 92 11.15 -1.55 -7.62
CA GLU A 92 11.86 -1.21 -8.84
C GLU A 92 13.38 -1.26 -8.62
N PHE A 93 14.05 -1.95 -9.54
CA PHE A 93 15.49 -2.07 -9.65
C PHE A 93 16.02 -1.25 -10.83
N PHE A 94 17.31 -0.90 -10.81
CA PHE A 94 17.95 -0.01 -11.78
C PHE A 94 19.17 -0.66 -12.46
N PRO A 95 18.98 -1.73 -13.24
CA PRO A 95 20.09 -2.41 -13.89
C PRO A 95 20.74 -1.59 -14.99
N ALA A 96 22.02 -1.89 -15.25
CA ALA A 96 22.65 -1.53 -16.51
C ALA A 96 21.92 -2.21 -17.68
N LYS A 97 22.00 -1.61 -18.87
CA LYS A 97 21.27 -2.04 -20.07
C LYS A 97 21.47 -3.52 -20.39
N ASP A 98 22.71 -3.99 -20.31
CA ASP A 98 23.14 -5.37 -20.56
C ASP A 98 22.78 -6.35 -19.43
N GLN A 99 22.38 -5.84 -18.26
CA GLN A 99 22.00 -6.63 -17.08
C GLN A 99 20.49 -6.80 -16.92
N VAL A 100 19.66 -6.16 -17.77
CA VAL A 100 18.19 -6.21 -17.67
C VAL A 100 17.67 -7.65 -17.75
N ASP A 101 18.10 -8.42 -18.74
CA ASP A 101 17.62 -9.78 -18.94
C ASP A 101 18.16 -10.76 -17.88
N ALA A 102 19.41 -10.55 -17.45
CA ALA A 102 20.01 -11.31 -16.36
C ALA A 102 19.23 -11.11 -15.03
N LEU A 103 18.86 -9.86 -14.72
CA LEU A 103 18.03 -9.55 -13.56
C LEU A 103 16.65 -10.22 -13.67
N LYS A 104 15.98 -10.10 -14.83
CA LYS A 104 14.67 -10.76 -15.05
C LYS A 104 14.74 -12.27 -14.87
N ALA A 105 15.78 -12.92 -15.37
CA ALA A 105 15.98 -14.36 -15.22
C ALA A 105 16.21 -14.75 -13.74
N ASP A 106 17.02 -13.98 -13.00
CA ASP A 106 17.29 -14.19 -11.57
C ASP A 106 16.00 -14.02 -10.74
N LEU A 107 15.22 -12.97 -11.01
CA LEU A 107 13.91 -12.73 -10.40
C LEU A 107 12.92 -13.86 -10.66
N LYS A 108 12.81 -14.32 -11.92
CA LYS A 108 11.95 -15.44 -12.29
C LYS A 108 12.36 -16.74 -11.59
N LYS A 109 13.66 -17.02 -11.50
CA LYS A 109 14.19 -18.19 -10.80
C LYS A 109 13.82 -18.21 -9.31
N ARG A 110 13.72 -17.03 -8.69
CA ARG A 110 13.30 -16.84 -7.30
C ARG A 110 11.78 -16.79 -7.10
N GLY A 111 10.99 -16.82 -8.18
CA GLY A 111 9.53 -16.77 -8.13
C GLY A 111 8.94 -15.36 -8.07
N HIS A 112 9.73 -14.30 -8.33
CA HIS A 112 9.23 -12.93 -8.37
C HIS A 112 8.52 -12.64 -9.70
N LEU A 113 7.35 -12.00 -9.63
CA LEU A 113 6.59 -11.59 -10.80
C LEU A 113 7.06 -10.23 -11.32
N VAL A 114 7.67 -10.21 -12.50
CA VAL A 114 8.07 -9.00 -13.22
C VAL A 114 6.86 -8.46 -14.01
N GLY A 115 6.50 -7.19 -13.80
CA GLY A 115 5.29 -6.64 -14.42
C GLY A 115 4.78 -5.32 -13.86
N GLY A 116 3.52 -5.01 -14.16
CA GLY A 116 2.78 -3.88 -13.59
C GLY A 116 3.12 -2.51 -14.17
N ILE A 117 3.76 -2.45 -15.35
CA ILE A 117 4.03 -1.24 -16.15
C ILE A 117 3.15 -1.24 -17.41
N GLY A 118 2.57 -0.10 -17.77
CA GLY A 118 1.77 0.04 -18.99
C GLY A 118 0.30 -0.34 -18.79
N TYR A 119 -0.37 -0.73 -19.87
CA TYR A 119 -1.82 -0.98 -19.88
C TYR A 119 -2.14 -2.41 -19.46
N GLY A 120 -2.49 -2.55 -18.19
CA GLY A 120 -2.86 -3.79 -17.53
C GLY A 120 -3.27 -3.47 -16.10
N ILE A 121 -3.03 -4.41 -15.19
CA ILE A 121 -3.24 -4.22 -13.75
C ILE A 121 -1.88 -4.06 -13.08
N SER A 122 -1.76 -3.08 -12.18
CA SER A 122 -0.65 -3.01 -11.24
C SER A 122 -1.09 -3.54 -9.87
N ASN A 123 -0.17 -3.63 -8.91
CA ASN A 123 -0.46 -4.16 -7.59
C ASN A 123 -1.65 -3.47 -6.90
N VAL A 124 -2.35 -4.22 -6.04
CA VAL A 124 -3.55 -3.77 -5.32
C VAL A 124 -3.14 -3.02 -4.07
N VAL A 125 -3.48 -1.73 -3.99
CA VAL A 125 -3.32 -0.95 -2.77
C VAL A 125 -4.33 -1.48 -1.74
N HIS A 126 -3.83 -1.90 -0.58
CA HIS A 126 -4.66 -2.49 0.47
C HIS A 126 -4.11 -2.17 1.86
N THR A 127 -4.95 -2.44 2.86
CA THR A 127 -4.76 -2.02 4.25
C THR A 127 -4.41 -3.22 5.15
N GLN A 128 -4.66 -3.10 6.45
CA GLN A 128 -4.28 -4.11 7.45
C GLN A 128 -5.20 -5.33 7.47
N GLY A 129 -6.52 -5.16 7.28
CA GLY A 129 -7.46 -6.27 7.47
C GLY A 129 -7.39 -6.88 8.87
N TRP A 130 -7.55 -8.20 8.94
CA TRP A 130 -7.54 -8.96 10.20
C TRP A 130 -6.14 -9.13 10.79
N ILE A 131 -5.09 -8.80 10.02
CA ILE A 131 -3.70 -8.94 10.48
C ILE A 131 -3.39 -7.96 11.61
N HIS A 132 -4.01 -6.77 11.62
CA HIS A 132 -3.65 -5.74 12.59
C HIS A 132 -4.76 -4.75 12.98
N CYS A 133 -5.80 -4.57 12.18
CA CYS A 133 -6.84 -3.57 12.48
C CYS A 133 -7.90 -4.14 13.44
N HIS A 134 -8.47 -3.29 14.29
CA HIS A 134 -9.59 -3.63 15.18
C HIS A 134 -10.97 -3.26 14.63
N THR A 135 -11.06 -2.44 13.57
CA THR A 135 -12.31 -2.08 12.87
C THR A 135 -12.57 -2.78 11.50
N PRO A 136 -11.90 -3.88 11.10
CA PRO A 136 -12.09 -4.47 9.78
C PRO A 136 -13.43 -5.21 9.68
N ALA A 137 -14.14 -5.02 8.57
CA ALA A 137 -15.28 -5.85 8.16
C ALA A 137 -14.86 -7.04 7.28
N THR A 138 -13.63 -7.03 6.76
CA THR A 138 -13.03 -8.11 5.97
C THR A 138 -11.51 -8.13 6.17
N ASP A 139 -10.87 -9.25 5.85
CA ASP A 139 -9.43 -9.27 5.66
C ASP A 139 -9.00 -8.46 4.42
N ALA A 140 -7.74 -8.03 4.41
CA ALA A 140 -7.13 -7.32 3.29
C ALA A 140 -6.19 -8.22 2.49
N SER A 141 -5.16 -8.77 3.12
CA SER A 141 -4.12 -9.52 2.42
C SER A 141 -4.63 -10.80 1.76
N GLY A 142 -5.51 -11.54 2.41
CA GLY A 142 -6.12 -12.76 1.86
C GLY A 142 -6.98 -12.49 0.62
N VAL A 143 -7.80 -11.42 0.67
CA VAL A 143 -8.64 -11.04 -0.49
C VAL A 143 -7.76 -10.56 -1.65
N VAL A 144 -6.75 -9.74 -1.39
CA VAL A 144 -5.81 -9.30 -2.44
C VAL A 144 -5.07 -10.48 -3.07
N LYS A 145 -4.62 -11.44 -2.26
CA LYS A 145 -3.97 -12.64 -2.76
C LYS A 145 -4.90 -13.42 -3.71
N ALA A 146 -6.14 -13.68 -3.29
CA ALA A 146 -7.12 -14.39 -4.13
C ALA A 146 -7.40 -13.65 -5.45
N VAL A 147 -7.59 -12.32 -5.40
CA VAL A 147 -7.81 -11.50 -6.60
C VAL A 147 -6.59 -11.52 -7.53
N MET A 148 -5.39 -11.37 -6.98
CA MET A 148 -4.17 -11.35 -7.78
C MET A 148 -3.80 -12.73 -8.34
N ASP A 149 -4.18 -13.83 -7.68
CA ASP A 149 -4.00 -15.18 -8.24
C ASP A 149 -4.81 -15.36 -9.54
N GLU A 150 -6.04 -14.87 -9.57
CA GLU A 150 -6.88 -14.87 -10.79
C GLU A 150 -6.41 -13.86 -11.85
N LEU A 151 -5.84 -12.72 -11.43
CA LEU A 151 -5.56 -11.60 -12.33
C LEU A 151 -4.07 -11.38 -12.65
N HIS A 152 -3.15 -12.23 -12.16
CA HIS A 152 -1.70 -12.03 -12.31
C HIS A 152 -1.24 -11.98 -13.78
N GLU A 153 -1.96 -12.60 -14.70
CA GLU A 153 -1.65 -12.49 -16.13
C GLU A 153 -1.77 -11.05 -16.64
N TYR A 154 -2.70 -10.24 -16.12
CA TYR A 154 -2.82 -8.81 -16.44
C TYR A 154 -1.73 -7.95 -15.79
N PHE A 155 -1.01 -8.50 -14.82
CA PHE A 155 0.19 -7.87 -14.27
C PHE A 155 1.42 -8.13 -15.16
N THR A 156 1.52 -9.32 -15.75
CA THR A 156 2.74 -9.79 -16.44
C THR A 156 2.67 -9.73 -17.97
N THR A 157 1.55 -10.08 -18.60
CA THR A 157 1.48 -10.38 -20.05
C THR A 157 0.21 -9.88 -20.75
N LYS A 158 -0.98 -10.03 -20.16
CA LYS A 158 -2.26 -9.59 -20.74
C LYS A 158 -2.40 -8.08 -20.68
N ARG A 159 -2.91 -7.49 -21.77
CA ARG A 159 -3.15 -6.05 -21.90
C ARG A 159 -4.61 -5.72 -21.69
N LEU A 160 -4.85 -4.51 -21.18
CA LEU A 160 -6.16 -3.86 -21.14
C LEU A 160 -6.16 -2.64 -22.06
N PRO A 161 -7.32 -2.08 -22.46
CA PRO A 161 -7.37 -0.85 -23.25
C PRO A 161 -6.75 0.36 -22.54
N ALA A 162 -6.71 0.34 -21.21
CA ALA A 162 -6.09 1.35 -20.35
C ALA A 162 -5.51 0.71 -19.09
N ARG A 163 -4.85 1.51 -18.26
CA ARG A 163 -4.41 1.04 -16.93
C ARG A 163 -5.62 0.89 -16.02
N VAL A 164 -5.70 -0.20 -15.27
CA VAL A 164 -6.72 -0.42 -14.25
C VAL A 164 -6.07 -0.52 -12.88
N ARG A 165 -6.56 0.28 -11.93
CA ARG A 165 -6.17 0.28 -10.54
C ARG A 165 -7.27 -0.38 -9.71
N ILE A 166 -6.91 -1.50 -9.10
CA ILE A 166 -7.73 -2.17 -8.10
C ILE A 166 -7.24 -1.73 -6.72
N ALA A 167 -8.15 -1.42 -5.79
CA ALA A 167 -7.77 -1.17 -4.41
C ALA A 167 -8.77 -1.79 -3.45
N LEU A 168 -8.30 -2.10 -2.23
CA LEU A 168 -9.11 -2.74 -1.20
C LEU A 168 -9.03 -1.98 0.13
N ALA A 169 -10.19 -1.75 0.74
CA ALA A 169 -10.31 -1.27 2.10
C ALA A 169 -11.05 -2.32 2.96
N CYS A 170 -10.47 -2.65 4.10
CA CYS A 170 -11.07 -3.57 5.05
C CYS A 170 -12.31 -2.99 5.76
N CYS A 171 -12.47 -1.67 5.78
CA CYS A 171 -13.64 -0.93 6.27
C CYS A 171 -13.73 0.43 5.58
N LEU A 172 -14.80 1.18 5.83
CA LEU A 172 -15.06 2.45 5.14
C LEU A 172 -14.16 3.63 5.51
N ASN A 173 -13.23 3.46 6.44
CA ASN A 173 -12.18 4.46 6.68
C ASN A 173 -11.22 4.57 5.49
N MET A 174 -11.28 3.60 4.56
CA MET A 174 -10.57 3.52 3.28
C MET A 174 -9.04 3.40 3.35
N CYS A 175 -8.38 4.06 4.32
CA CYS A 175 -6.94 4.10 4.60
C CYS A 175 -6.04 4.00 3.34
N GLY A 176 -6.45 4.65 2.25
CA GLY A 176 -5.88 4.48 0.92
C GLY A 176 -6.79 5.03 -0.19
N ALA A 177 -6.48 4.69 -1.43
CA ALA A 177 -7.11 5.24 -2.64
C ALA A 177 -8.37 4.47 -3.11
N VAL A 178 -9.08 3.81 -2.19
CA VAL A 178 -10.19 2.90 -2.55
C VAL A 178 -11.39 3.64 -3.13
N HIS A 179 -11.69 4.83 -2.60
CA HIS A 179 -12.76 5.71 -3.09
C HIS A 179 -12.48 6.33 -4.48
N CYS A 180 -11.26 6.20 -5.00
CA CYS A 180 -10.84 6.79 -6.28
C CYS A 180 -10.06 5.79 -7.16
N SER A 181 -10.35 4.50 -7.01
CA SER A 181 -9.80 3.44 -7.85
C SER A 181 -10.81 3.00 -8.91
N ASP A 182 -10.31 2.51 -10.06
CA ASP A 182 -11.16 2.03 -11.16
C ASP A 182 -12.06 0.86 -10.70
N ILE A 183 -11.51 -0.01 -9.84
CA ILE A 183 -12.26 -1.07 -9.15
C ILE A 183 -11.91 -1.02 -7.66
N ALA A 184 -12.94 -0.96 -6.82
CA ALA A 184 -12.81 -0.86 -5.38
C ALA A 184 -13.47 -2.06 -4.68
N ILE A 185 -12.73 -2.70 -3.77
CA ILE A 185 -13.26 -3.73 -2.87
C ILE A 185 -13.37 -3.12 -1.48
N LEU A 186 -14.56 -3.16 -0.89
CA LEU A 186 -14.83 -2.51 0.38
C LEU A 186 -15.54 -3.47 1.36
N GLY A 187 -14.93 -3.67 2.52
CA GLY A 187 -15.59 -4.28 3.67
C GLY A 187 -16.66 -3.36 4.25
N ILE A 188 -17.88 -3.88 4.41
CA ILE A 188 -18.99 -3.18 5.03
C ILE A 188 -19.63 -4.02 6.13
N HIS A 189 -20.12 -3.36 7.17
CA HIS A 189 -21.04 -4.00 8.12
C HIS A 189 -22.48 -3.88 7.61
N ARG A 190 -23.36 -4.75 8.11
CA ARG A 190 -24.80 -4.75 7.77
C ARG A 190 -25.71 -4.84 9.00
N LEU A 191 -25.16 -4.61 10.18
CA LEU A 191 -25.86 -4.70 11.46
C LEU A 191 -25.55 -3.45 12.29
N PRO A 192 -26.53 -2.90 13.04
CA PRO A 192 -26.27 -1.86 14.03
C PRO A 192 -25.28 -2.33 15.10
N PRO A 193 -24.54 -1.40 15.75
CA PRO A 193 -23.69 -1.73 16.88
C PRO A 193 -24.49 -2.30 18.04
N LYS A 194 -23.88 -3.22 18.79
CA LYS A 194 -24.39 -3.65 20.10
C LYS A 194 -23.75 -2.79 21.19
N VAL A 195 -24.56 -2.10 21.99
CA VAL A 195 -24.08 -1.24 23.07
C VAL A 195 -23.66 -2.10 24.26
N ASN A 196 -22.40 -1.98 24.69
CA ASN A 196 -21.93 -2.57 25.94
C ASN A 196 -22.08 -1.55 27.08
N GLU A 197 -23.26 -1.49 27.70
CA GLU A 197 -23.54 -0.51 28.76
C GLU A 197 -22.61 -0.64 29.98
N ALA A 198 -22.07 -1.84 30.24
CA ALA A 198 -21.22 -2.08 31.39
C ALA A 198 -19.88 -1.35 31.33
N THR A 199 -19.34 -1.10 30.12
CA THR A 199 -18.01 -0.51 29.96
C THR A 199 -18.02 0.85 29.28
N LEU A 200 -19.10 1.22 28.58
CA LEU A 200 -19.16 2.43 27.75
C LEU A 200 -18.81 3.69 28.54
N ALA A 201 -19.37 3.88 29.74
CA ALA A 201 -19.10 5.06 30.55
C ALA A 201 -17.62 5.21 30.98
N ASN A 202 -16.86 4.10 31.01
CA ASN A 202 -15.47 4.08 31.44
C ASN A 202 -14.48 4.20 30.26
N GLN A 203 -14.94 3.90 29.04
CA GLN A 203 -14.08 3.79 27.86
C GLN A 203 -14.38 4.86 26.81
N CYS A 204 -15.59 5.40 26.81
CA CYS A 204 -16.08 6.31 25.78
C CYS A 204 -16.41 7.67 26.39
N GLU A 205 -16.00 8.73 25.69
CA GLU A 205 -16.55 10.05 25.91
C GLU A 205 -17.88 10.13 25.11
N ILE A 206 -19.01 10.22 25.83
CA ILE A 206 -20.35 10.05 25.24
C ILE A 206 -20.69 11.11 24.19
N PRO A 207 -20.50 12.42 24.45
CA PRO A 207 -20.73 13.48 23.45
C PRO A 207 -20.02 13.26 22.11
N THR A 208 -18.74 12.92 22.10
CA THR A 208 -17.95 12.66 20.90
C THR A 208 -18.40 11.38 20.20
N THR A 209 -18.76 10.34 20.97
CA THR A 209 -19.35 9.11 20.41
C THR A 209 -20.66 9.41 19.68
N ILE A 210 -21.53 10.25 20.25
CA ILE A 210 -22.77 10.69 19.58
C ILE A 210 -22.45 11.50 18.32
N ALA A 211 -21.53 12.47 18.41
CA ALA A 211 -21.13 13.34 17.30
C ALA A 211 -20.46 12.58 16.15
N SER A 212 -19.88 11.41 16.41
CA SER A 212 -19.32 10.53 15.38
C SER A 212 -20.35 9.98 14.40
N CYS A 213 -21.65 10.02 14.74
CA CYS A 213 -22.71 9.44 13.92
C CYS A 213 -23.18 10.38 12.81
N PRO A 214 -22.90 10.09 11.53
CA PRO A 214 -23.25 11.00 10.43
C PRO A 214 -24.76 11.08 10.17
N THR A 215 -25.54 10.10 10.63
CA THR A 215 -27.00 10.05 10.42
C THR A 215 -27.81 10.46 11.65
N GLY A 216 -27.15 10.83 12.76
CA GLY A 216 -27.82 11.16 14.02
C GLY A 216 -28.62 10.00 14.61
N ALA A 217 -28.17 8.75 14.39
CA ALA A 217 -28.83 7.55 14.91
C ALA A 217 -28.55 7.30 16.41
N ILE A 218 -27.55 7.96 16.98
CA ILE A 218 -27.13 7.79 18.38
C ILE A 218 -27.68 8.94 19.22
N SER A 219 -28.23 8.61 20.40
CA SER A 219 -28.75 9.57 21.36
C SER A 219 -28.32 9.19 22.79
N PRO A 220 -28.22 10.14 23.73
CA PRO A 220 -27.79 9.84 25.10
C PRO A 220 -28.83 8.97 25.83
N ASN A 221 -28.34 8.12 26.75
CA ASN A 221 -29.15 7.35 27.68
C ASN A 221 -28.74 7.65 29.13
N PRO A 222 -29.26 8.72 29.75
CA PRO A 222 -28.86 9.12 31.10
C PRO A 222 -29.14 8.05 32.17
N ALA A 223 -30.18 7.24 31.98
CA ALA A 223 -30.60 6.22 32.95
C ALA A 223 -29.52 5.16 33.21
N THR A 224 -28.79 4.74 32.17
CA THR A 224 -27.72 3.75 32.26
C THR A 224 -26.34 4.34 32.01
N LYS A 225 -26.23 5.68 31.97
CA LYS A 225 -25.01 6.41 31.61
C LYS A 225 -24.41 5.89 30.28
N SER A 226 -25.27 5.60 29.31
CA SER A 226 -24.91 4.97 28.02
C SER A 226 -25.47 5.76 26.81
N VAL A 227 -25.60 5.09 25.66
CA VAL A 227 -26.26 5.62 24.45
C VAL A 227 -27.35 4.66 23.96
N LYS A 228 -28.35 5.20 23.25
CA LYS A 228 -29.36 4.45 22.49
C LYS A 228 -29.10 4.61 21.00
N ILE A 229 -29.30 3.53 20.24
CA ILE A 229 -29.13 3.50 18.78
C ILE A 229 -30.50 3.26 18.13
N LYS A 230 -30.92 4.18 17.26
CA LYS A 230 -32.08 4.03 16.38
C LYS A 230 -31.66 3.24 15.14
N ALA A 231 -31.93 1.93 15.14
CA ALA A 231 -31.48 1.01 14.11
C ALA A 231 -31.92 1.43 12.70
N GLU A 232 -33.13 1.97 12.57
CA GLU A 232 -33.74 2.46 11.34
C GLU A 232 -33.00 3.66 10.72
N ARG A 233 -32.19 4.39 11.50
CA ARG A 233 -31.34 5.50 11.02
C ARG A 233 -29.88 5.09 10.85
N CYS A 234 -29.49 3.91 11.31
CA CYS A 234 -28.09 3.46 11.25
C CYS A 234 -27.77 2.89 9.87
N MET A 235 -26.67 3.33 9.27
CA MET A 235 -26.14 2.78 8.01
C MET A 235 -24.86 1.95 8.21
N TYR A 236 -24.63 1.50 9.45
CA TYR A 236 -23.58 0.53 9.80
C TYR A 236 -22.14 0.97 9.48
N CYS A 237 -21.87 2.28 9.56
CA CYS A 237 -20.54 2.80 9.23
C CYS A 237 -19.41 2.34 10.15
N GLY A 238 -19.72 1.93 11.37
CA GLY A 238 -18.74 1.55 12.38
C GLY A 238 -17.96 2.73 13.00
N ASN A 239 -18.21 3.99 12.60
CA ASN A 239 -17.44 5.13 13.09
C ASN A 239 -17.54 5.32 14.61
N CYS A 240 -18.71 5.03 15.19
CA CYS A 240 -18.92 5.08 16.65
C CYS A 240 -18.18 3.98 17.44
N TYR A 241 -17.56 2.99 16.77
CA TYR A 241 -16.70 1.98 17.38
C TYR A 241 -15.21 2.28 17.19
N THR A 242 -14.85 3.20 16.28
CA THR A 242 -13.46 3.63 16.05
C THR A 242 -12.95 4.46 17.22
#